data_AF-F9CWZ2-F1
#
_entry.id   AF-F9CWZ2-F1
#
_cell.length_a   1.000
_cell.length_b   1.000
_cell.length_c   1.000
_cell.angle_alpha   90.00
_cell.angle_beta   90.00
_cell.angle_gamma   90.00
#
_symmetry.space_group_name_H-M   'P 1'
#
loop_
_entity.id
_entity.type
_entity.pdbx_description
1 polymer ?
#
loop_
_entity_poly.entity_id
_entity_poly.type
_entity_poly.pdbx_seq_one_letter_code
_entity_poly.pdbx_strand_id
1 'polypeptide(L)' 'MTTIEAYDMKIRKKVTMKNPKPYLMKNGSWALKGTSSATGITLFKIVGKKPSLSHSKLDYLKNMFTSRKCECDKFC' A
#
# COMPACT_ATOMS: atom_id res chain seq x y z
N MET A 1 9.70 -1.71 7.46
CA MET A 1 8.72 -2.14 6.43
C MET A 1 8.07 -3.42 6.94
N THR A 2 6.78 -3.41 7.27
CA THR A 2 6.07 -4.63 7.69
C THR A 2 5.94 -5.59 6.51
N THR A 3 6.48 -6.80 6.65
CA THR A 3 6.35 -7.87 5.65
C THR A 3 4.91 -8.36 5.64
N ILE A 4 4.20 -8.10 4.53
CA ILE A 4 2.81 -8.53 4.36
C ILE A 4 2.84 -9.93 3.76
N GLU A 5 2.42 -10.92 4.54
CA GLU A 5 2.24 -12.29 4.07
C GLU A 5 0.79 -12.55 3.67
N ALA A 6 0.62 -13.37 2.63
CA ALA A 6 -0.65 -13.90 2.17
C ALA A 6 -0.50 -15.37 1.75
N TYR A 7 -1.62 -16.10 1.77
CA TYR A 7 -1.63 -17.50 1.41
C TYR A 7 -1.63 -17.68 -0.11
N ASP A 8 -0.70 -18.46 -0.63
CA ASP A 8 -0.64 -18.83 -2.04
C ASP A 8 -1.34 -20.17 -2.26
N MET A 9 -2.37 -20.17 -3.09
CA MET A 9 -3.15 -21.39 -3.36
C MET A 9 -2.36 -22.44 -4.16
N LYS A 10 -1.40 -22.05 -4.99
CA LYS A 10 -0.62 -23.01 -5.80
C LYS A 10 0.37 -23.77 -4.94
N ILE A 11 1.07 -23.08 -4.04
CA ILE A 11 2.09 -23.68 -3.18
C ILE A 11 1.50 -24.18 -1.85
N ARG A 12 0.27 -23.75 -1.51
CA ARG A 12 -0.44 -24.05 -0.26
C ARG A 12 0.35 -23.63 0.98
N LYS A 13 1.01 -22.48 0.91
CA LYS A 13 1.83 -21.91 1.99
C LYS A 13 1.63 -20.39 2.08
N LYS A 14 1.93 -19.83 3.26
CA LYS A 14 2.04 -18.37 3.42
C LYS A 14 3.34 -17.90 2.75
N VAL A 15 3.22 -16.90 1.90
CA VAL A 15 4.34 -16.32 1.16
C VAL A 15 4.30 -14.80 1.29
N THR A 16 5.46 -14.19 1.09
CA THR A 16 5.60 -12.73 1.10
C THR A 16 4.95 -12.13 -0.13
N MET A 17 4.15 -11.08 0.09
CA MET A 17 3.49 -10.31 -0.95
C MET A 17 4.39 -9.16 -1.42
N LYS A 18 4.59 -9.07 -2.73
CA LYS A 18 5.26 -7.95 -3.39
C LYS A 18 4.25 -6.88 -3.79
N ASN A 19 4.67 -5.62 -3.68
CA ASN A 19 3.91 -4.43 -4.08
C ASN A 19 2.44 -4.41 -3.58
N PRO A 20 2.21 -4.54 -2.26
CA PRO A 20 0.85 -4.49 -1.71
C PRO A 20 0.22 -3.11 -1.96
N LYS A 21 -0.98 -3.09 -2.52
CA LYS A 21 -1.80 -1.89 -2.75
C LYS A 21 -3.17 -2.07 -2.08
N PRO A 22 -3.75 -1.01 -1.50
CA PRO A 22 -5.09 -1.08 -0.95
C PRO A 22 -6.10 -1.26 -2.09
N TYR A 23 -7.07 -2.14 -1.89
CA TYR A 23 -8.09 -2.48 -2.86
C TYR A 23 -9.45 -2.61 -2.16
N LEU A 24 -10.46 -1.94 -2.72
CA LEU A 24 -11.84 -2.06 -2.27
C LEU A 24 -12.52 -3.15 -3.10
N MET A 25 -12.97 -4.22 -2.44
CA MET A 25 -13.71 -5.30 -3.10
C MET A 25 -15.17 -4.89 -3.39
N LYS A 26 -15.83 -5.59 -4.32
CA LYS A 26 -17.23 -5.31 -4.70
C LYS A 26 -18.23 -5.46 -3.54
N ASN A 27 -17.89 -6.27 -2.55
CA ASN A 27 -18.69 -6.46 -1.34
C ASN A 27 -18.45 -5.37 -0.27
N GLY A 28 -17.71 -4.30 -0.59
CA GLY A 28 -17.38 -3.21 0.33
C GLY A 28 -16.24 -3.51 1.32
N SER A 29 -15.67 -4.72 1.30
CA SER A 29 -14.55 -5.08 2.17
C SER A 29 -13.22 -4.55 1.65
N TRP A 30 -12.35 -4.14 2.58
CA TRP A 30 -10.98 -3.72 2.26
C TRP A 30 -10.01 -4.90 2.22
N ALA A 31 -9.20 -4.93 1.18
CA ALA A 31 -8.14 -5.90 0.98
C ALA A 31 -6.83 -5.23 0.55
N LEU A 32 -5.72 -5.96 0.72
CA LEU A 32 -4.44 -5.67 0.11
C LEU A 32 -4.28 -6.58 -1.10
N LYS A 33 -4.06 -5.99 -2.26
CA LYS A 33 -3.77 -6.67 -3.52
C LYS A 33 -2.27 -6.56 -3.79
N GLY A 34 -1.63 -7.68 -4.09
CA GLY A 34 -0.22 -7.70 -4.51
C GLY A 34 0.09 -8.95 -5.31
N THR A 35 1.39 -9.23 -5.49
CA THR A 35 1.85 -10.41 -6.21
C THR A 35 2.63 -11.36 -5.32
N SER A 36 2.47 -12.66 -5.53
CA SER A 36 3.23 -13.70 -4.85
C SER A 36 4.71 -13.60 -5.23
N SER A 37 5.61 -13.60 -4.23
CA SER A 37 7.05 -13.61 -4.51
C SER A 37 7.51 -14.88 -5.21
N ALA A 38 6.84 -16.02 -4.96
CA ALA A 38 7.25 -17.33 -5.45
C ALA A 38 6.63 -17.63 -6.82
N THR A 39 5.33 -17.41 -6.97
CA THR A 39 4.58 -17.86 -8.17
C THR A 39 4.21 -16.70 -9.10
N GLY A 40 4.30 -15.44 -8.64
CA GLY A 40 3.89 -14.27 -9.42
C GLY A 40 2.38 -14.08 -9.57
N ILE A 41 1.56 -14.96 -9.00
CA ILE A 41 0.09 -14.82 -9.01
C ILE A 41 -0.37 -13.62 -8.18
N THR A 42 -1.57 -13.12 -8.49
CA THR A 42 -2.21 -12.09 -7.69
C THR A 42 -2.68 -12.67 -6.35
N LEU A 43 -2.28 -12.02 -5.26
CA LEU A 43 -2.69 -12.37 -3.91
C LEU A 43 -3.58 -11.26 -3.35
N PHE A 44 -4.58 -11.70 -2.59
CA PHE A 44 -5.47 -10.83 -1.84
C PHE A 44 -5.38 -11.18 -0.35
N LYS A 45 -5.19 -10.16 0.49
CA LYS A 45 -5.28 -10.28 1.95
C LYS A 45 -6.38 -9.38 2.46
N ILE A 46 -7.40 -9.96 3.08
CA ILE A 46 -8.53 -9.22 3.65
C ILE A 46 -8.08 -8.57 4.96
N VAL A 47 -8.34 -7.27 5.14
CA VAL A 47 -7.86 -6.49 6.30
C VAL A 47 -9.02 -5.85 7.10
N GLY A 48 -10.23 -5.81 6.52
CA GLY A 48 -11.43 -5.27 7.15
C GLY A 48 -11.48 -3.74 7.17
N LYS A 49 -10.42 -3.08 7.66
CA LYS A 49 -10.27 -1.61 7.68
C LYS A 49 -9.46 -1.11 6.48
N LYS A 50 -9.64 0.16 6.11
CA LYS A 50 -8.88 0.82 5.04
C LYS A 50 -7.37 0.77 5.37
N PRO A 51 -6.52 0.13 4.54
CA PRO A 51 -5.09 0.04 4.83
C PRO A 51 -4.42 1.39 4.59
N SER A 52 -3.72 1.91 5.60
CA SER A 52 -2.79 3.03 5.43
C SER A 52 -1.40 2.50 5.07
N LEU A 53 -1.19 2.24 3.78
CA LEU A 53 0.17 2.02 3.26
C LEU A 53 0.87 3.37 3.21
N SER A 54 1.63 3.71 4.25
CA SER A 54 2.51 4.89 4.24
C SER A 54 3.59 4.67 3.18
N HIS A 55 3.37 5.20 1.97
CA HIS A 55 4.34 5.18 0.89
C HIS A 55 5.35 6.30 1.14
N SER A 56 6.27 6.05 2.07
CA SER A 56 7.28 7.01 2.52
C SER A 56 7.94 7.78 1.36
N LYS A 57 8.23 7.12 0.22
CA LYS A 57 8.88 7.75 -0.93
C LYS A 57 8.05 8.82 -1.66
N LEU A 58 6.73 8.67 -1.72
CA LEU A 58 5.84 9.70 -2.31
C LEU A 58 5.48 10.77 -1.28
N ASP A 59 5.42 10.40 -0.01
CA ASP A 59 5.20 11.34 1.09
C ASP A 59 6.39 12.32 1.23
N TYR A 60 7.63 11.85 1.06
CA TYR A 60 8.82 12.72 1.02
C TYR A 60 8.78 13.73 -0.14
N LEU A 61 8.40 13.30 -1.34
CA LEU A 61 8.31 14.20 -2.49
C LEU A 61 7.18 15.22 -2.31
N LYS A 62 6.02 14.82 -1.79
CA LYS A 62 4.92 15.76 -1.49
C LYS A 62 5.31 16.81 -0.43
N ASN A 63 6.07 16.42 0.60
CA ASN A 63 6.59 17.35 1.60
C ASN A 63 7.65 18.32 1.03
N MET A 64 8.35 17.94 -0.04
CA MET A 64 9.35 18.81 -0.69
C MET A 64 8.72 19.91 -1.56
N PHE A 65 7.53 19.68 -2.12
CA PHE A 65 6.82 20.69 -2.93
C PHE A 65 5.88 21.59 -2.11
N THR A 66 5.53 21.21 -0.89
CA THR A 66 4.68 22.01 0.01
C THR A 66 5.48 23.02 0.83
N SER A 67 6.76 22.77 1.10
CA SER A 67 7.65 23.68 1.84
C SER A 67 8.06 24.95 1.06
N ARG A 68 7.82 25.03 -0.25
CA ARG A 68 8.09 26.24 -1.06
C ARG A 68 6.96 27.27 -1.10
N LYS A 69 5.82 27.03 -0.43
CA LYS A 69 4.70 27.99 -0.39
C LYS A 69 4.61 28.84 0.88
N CYS A 70 5.54 28.69 1.82
CA CYS A 70 5.53 29.43 3.08
C CYS A 70 6.48 30.64 3.08
N GLU A 71 6.40 31.52 2.07
CA GLU A 71 7.00 32.87 2.14
C GLU A 71 6.11 33.97 1.51
N CYS A 72 4.84 33.68 1.17
CA CYS A 72 3.96 34.67 0.54
C CYS A 72 2.71 35.03 1.36
N ASP A 73 2.82 35.09 2.69
CA ASP A 73 1.75 35.65 3.55
C ASP A 73 2.30 36.53 4.70
N LYS A 74 3.45 37.18 4.46
CA LYS A 74 3.89 38.32 5.27
C LYS A 74 4.22 39.47 4.33
N PHE A 75 3.42 40.53 4.42
CA PHE A 75 3.32 41.73 3.58
C PHE A 75 2.36 41.63 2.38
N CYS A 76 1.09 41.91 2.66
CA CYS A 76 0.43 43.13 2.17
C CYS A 76 -0.73 43.48 3.11
#